data_AF-A0A1I7RWT3-F1
#
_entry.id   AF-A0A1I7RWT3-F1
#
_cell.length_a   1.000
_cell.length_b   1.000
_cell.length_c   1.000
_cell.angle_alpha   90.00
_cell.angle_beta   90.00
_cell.angle_gamma   90.00
#
_symmetry.space_group_name_H-M   'P 1'
#
loop_
_entity.id
_entity.type
_entity.pdbx_description
1 polymer ?
#
loop_
_entity_poly.entity_id
_entity_poly.type
_entity_poly.pdbx_seq_one_letter_code
_entity_poly.pdbx_strand_id
1 'polypeptide(L)'
;MGRMDNIGKMEKIYLKGEMDFKIDRFLSNGLSERVSPEFELIPFANSTPISPISARKIYCHLVIYPNGDGPKTRGKISGFVRFSHLPRDFLVETWLELRAGETRWTSNMMFESQGEKSWGCETLAERNEVVNAVTKDEVNVKCVVELFGE
;
A
#
# COMPACT_ATOMS: atom_id res chain seq x y z
N MET A 1 2.52 -33.08 -34.38
CA MET A 1 1.54 -32.01 -34.13
C MET A 1 1.65 -31.63 -32.66
N GLY A 2 1.80 -30.34 -32.40
CA GLY A 2 2.43 -29.78 -31.20
C GLY A 2 1.69 -30.02 -29.89
N ARG A 3 2.48 -30.02 -28.81
CA ARG A 3 2.03 -29.92 -27.42
C ARG A 3 1.12 -28.69 -27.30
N MET A 4 -0.08 -28.88 -26.74
CA MET A 4 -0.90 -27.77 -26.28
C MET A 4 -0.29 -27.24 -24.99
N ASP A 5 0.07 -25.96 -24.98
CA ASP A 5 0.40 -25.23 -23.77
C ASP A 5 -0.87 -25.14 -22.91
N ASN A 6 -0.92 -25.91 -21.82
CA ASN A 6 -1.93 -25.73 -20.77
C ASN A 6 -1.54 -24.54 -19.88
N ILE A 7 -1.46 -23.34 -20.46
CA ILE A 7 -1.53 -22.09 -19.69
C ILE A 7 -3.02 -21.80 -19.51
N GLY A 8 -3.62 -22.38 -18.48
CA GLY A 8 -5.07 -22.38 -18.38
C GLY A 8 -5.59 -22.89 -17.06
N LYS A 9 -5.28 -22.16 -15.98
CA LYS A 9 -6.16 -21.79 -14.84
C LYS A 9 -5.31 -21.61 -13.57
N MET A 10 -4.83 -20.38 -13.36
CA MET A 10 -4.45 -19.94 -12.02
C MET A 10 -5.71 -19.92 -11.15
N GLU A 11 -5.72 -20.70 -10.06
CA GLU A 11 -6.60 -20.42 -8.94
C GLU A 11 -6.06 -19.18 -8.23
N LYS A 12 -6.71 -18.05 -8.49
CA LYS A 12 -6.23 -16.73 -8.11
C LYS A 12 -6.50 -16.48 -6.63
N ILE A 13 -5.46 -16.34 -5.82
CA ILE A 13 -5.59 -15.83 -4.45
C ILE A 13 -5.80 -14.31 -4.53
N TYR A 14 -6.87 -13.82 -3.90
CA TYR A 14 -7.23 -12.39 -3.82
C TYR A 14 -7.36 -11.98 -2.35
N LEU A 15 -6.25 -11.58 -1.74
CA LEU A 15 -6.25 -11.00 -0.40
C LEU A 15 -6.40 -9.49 -0.51
N LYS A 16 -7.21 -8.90 0.36
CA LYS A 16 -7.40 -7.45 0.44
C LYS A 16 -7.25 -6.95 1.87
N GLY A 17 -6.52 -5.86 2.02
CA GLY A 17 -6.48 -5.06 3.24
C GLY A 17 -6.98 -3.64 2.96
N GLU A 18 -7.74 -3.08 3.88
CA GLU A 18 -8.05 -1.64 3.90
C GLU A 18 -7.64 -1.05 5.25
N MET A 19 -7.06 0.15 5.23
CA MET A 19 -6.63 0.88 6.41
C MET A 19 -6.94 2.37 6.24
N ASP A 20 -7.43 3.00 7.30
CA ASP A 20 -7.49 4.45 7.45
C ASP A 20 -6.50 4.87 8.53
N PHE A 21 -5.43 5.57 8.13
CA PHE A 21 -4.34 5.97 9.01
C PHE A 21 -4.36 7.49 9.26
N LYS A 22 -4.78 7.87 10.46
CA LYS A 22 -4.71 9.26 10.93
C LYS A 22 -3.31 9.58 11.45
N ILE A 23 -2.72 10.66 10.96
CA ILE A 23 -1.42 11.16 11.42
C ILE A 23 -1.65 12.52 12.07
N ASP A 24 -1.60 12.53 13.39
CA ASP A 24 -1.62 13.77 14.17
C ASP A 24 -0.24 14.45 14.14
N ARG A 25 -0.24 15.76 14.38
CA ARG A 25 0.97 16.58 14.48
C ARG A 25 1.81 16.50 13.19
N PHE A 26 1.18 16.46 12.02
CA PHE A 26 1.82 16.15 10.74
C PHE A 26 2.95 17.12 10.38
N LEU A 27 2.74 18.42 10.57
CA LEU A 27 3.69 19.50 10.31
C LEU A 27 4.85 19.51 11.30
N SER A 28 4.56 19.22 12.58
CA SER A 28 5.54 19.27 13.66
C SER A 28 6.46 18.03 13.73
N ASN A 29 6.13 16.94 13.04
CA ASN A 29 6.92 15.70 13.05
C ASN A 29 8.01 15.61 11.97
N GLY A 30 8.25 16.69 11.22
CA GLY A 30 9.45 16.88 10.40
C GLY A 30 9.62 15.85 9.26
N LEU A 31 10.80 15.22 9.22
CA LEU A 31 11.29 14.33 8.13
C LEU A 31 11.06 12.84 8.40
N SER A 32 10.52 12.48 9.56
CA SER A 32 10.49 11.09 10.03
C SER A 32 9.39 10.31 9.32
N GLU A 33 9.66 9.04 8.99
CA GLU A 33 8.62 8.13 8.49
C GLU A 33 7.50 7.95 9.52
N ARG A 34 6.27 7.76 9.03
CA ARG A 34 5.08 7.50 9.84
C ARG A 34 4.54 6.15 9.43
N VAL A 35 4.55 5.22 10.35
CA VAL A 35 4.17 3.83 10.11
C VAL A 35 2.84 3.56 10.82
N SER A 36 1.86 3.05 10.08
CA SER A 36 0.59 2.64 10.66
C SER A 36 0.78 1.40 11.55
N PRO A 37 -0.20 1.11 12.44
CA PRO A 37 -0.34 -0.23 12.97
C PRO A 37 -0.39 -1.28 11.85
N GLU A 38 0.03 -2.50 12.18
CA GLU A 38 -0.06 -3.65 11.28
C GLU A 38 -1.54 -3.96 10.98
N PHE A 39 -1.85 -4.32 9.74
CA PHE A 39 -3.19 -4.79 9.35
C PHE A 39 -3.13 -6.05 8.48
N GLU A 40 -4.13 -6.91 8.68
CA GLU A 40 -4.27 -8.20 8.01
C GLU A 40 -4.93 -8.03 6.64
N LEU A 41 -4.40 -8.71 5.63
CA LEU A 41 -5.10 -8.87 4.35
C LEU A 41 -5.98 -10.12 4.43
N ILE A 42 -7.28 -9.92 4.18
CA ILE A 42 -8.29 -10.96 4.27
C ILE A 42 -8.73 -11.42 2.88
N PRO A 43 -9.16 -12.67 2.71
CA PRO A 43 -9.72 -13.13 1.43
C PRO A 43 -10.97 -12.33 1.03
N PHE A 44 -11.09 -11.99 -0.25
CA PHE A 44 -12.31 -11.40 -0.81
C PHE A 44 -13.42 -12.45 -0.98
N ALA A 45 -14.68 -12.07 -0.76
CA ALA A 45 -15.82 -12.91 -1.11
C ALA A 45 -15.90 -13.07 -2.64
N ASN A 46 -15.83 -14.32 -3.13
CA ASN A 46 -15.84 -14.81 -4.53
C ASN A 46 -14.53 -15.47 -5.03
N SER A 47 -13.48 -15.59 -4.22
CA SER A 47 -12.34 -16.46 -4.55
C SER A 47 -12.59 -17.90 -4.08
N THR A 48 -12.16 -18.89 -4.87
CA THR A 48 -12.15 -20.32 -4.51
C THR A 48 -11.50 -20.50 -3.12
N PRO A 49 -12.02 -21.36 -2.22
CA PRO A 49 -11.50 -21.48 -0.86
C PRO A 49 -9.99 -21.75 -0.87
N ILE A 50 -9.24 -20.94 -0.11
CA ILE A 50 -7.82 -21.18 0.13
C ILE A 50 -7.70 -22.56 0.77
N SER A 51 -6.96 -23.49 0.15
CA SER A 51 -6.61 -24.77 0.77
C SER A 51 -6.05 -24.50 2.17
N PRO A 52 -6.47 -25.21 3.24
CA PRO A 52 -6.22 -24.85 4.63
C PRO A 52 -4.73 -24.78 5.03
N ILE A 53 -3.82 -25.26 4.16
CA ILE A 53 -2.37 -25.23 4.34
C ILE A 53 -1.73 -23.91 3.82
N SER A 54 -2.43 -23.16 2.95
CA SER A 54 -1.92 -21.93 2.30
C SER A 54 -2.34 -20.63 3.01
N ALA A 55 -3.12 -20.71 4.09
CA ALA A 55 -3.71 -19.58 4.80
C ALA A 55 -2.78 -18.97 5.87
N ARG A 56 -1.48 -18.77 5.55
CA ARG A 56 -0.66 -17.91 6.41
C ARG A 56 -1.20 -16.49 6.29
N LYS A 57 -1.60 -15.91 7.41
CA LYS A 57 -2.04 -14.53 7.49
C LYS A 57 -0.94 -13.62 6.94
N ILE A 58 -1.29 -12.80 5.96
CA ILE A 58 -0.40 -11.79 5.41
C ILE A 58 -0.74 -10.47 6.07
N TYR A 59 0.30 -9.79 6.52
CA TYR A 59 0.19 -8.53 7.22
C TYR A 59 1.05 -7.47 6.54
N CYS A 60 0.59 -6.23 6.59
CA CYS A 60 1.36 -5.09 6.13
C CYS A 60 1.12 -3.84 6.98
N HIS A 61 1.95 -2.84 6.73
CA HIS A 61 1.88 -1.51 7.29
C HIS A 61 1.79 -0.49 6.15
N LEU A 62 1.07 0.61 6.39
CA LEU A 62 1.19 1.81 5.58
C LEU A 62 2.32 2.67 6.14
N VAL A 63 3.24 3.07 5.28
CA VAL A 63 4.40 3.92 5.60
C VAL A 63 4.28 5.21 4.81
N ILE A 64 4.21 6.34 5.49
CA ILE A 64 4.18 7.68 4.89
C ILE A 64 5.49 8.39 5.19
N TYR A 65 6.14 8.92 4.16
CA TYR A 65 7.30 9.81 4.29
C TYR A 65 6.84 11.24 4.01
N PRO A 66 6.64 12.09 5.04
CA PRO A 66 6.07 13.42 4.85
C PRO A 66 6.94 14.38 4.02
N ASN A 67 8.22 14.10 3.84
CA ASN A 67 9.15 14.94 3.06
C ASN A 67 10.04 14.13 2.10
N GLY A 68 9.60 12.92 1.75
CA GLY A 68 10.38 11.95 0.99
C GLY A 68 11.50 11.30 1.81
N ASP A 69 12.03 10.20 1.28
CA ASP A 69 13.09 9.38 1.85
C ASP A 69 14.46 9.57 1.15
N GLY A 70 14.51 10.36 0.07
CA GLY A 70 15.69 10.49 -0.77
C GLY A 70 15.77 11.81 -1.57
N PRO A 71 16.88 12.02 -2.32
CA PRO A 71 17.10 13.27 -3.05
C PRO A 71 16.03 13.59 -4.10
N LYS A 72 15.42 12.57 -4.70
CA LYS A 72 14.37 12.71 -5.74
C LYS A 72 12.97 12.95 -5.18
N THR A 73 12.74 12.53 -3.94
CA THR A 73 11.46 12.61 -3.23
C THR A 73 11.43 13.78 -2.23
N ARG A 74 12.54 14.51 -2.06
CA ARG A 74 12.62 15.68 -1.19
C ARG A 74 11.57 16.72 -1.57
N GLY A 75 10.81 17.20 -0.57
CA GLY A 75 9.74 18.17 -0.78
C GLY A 75 8.42 17.54 -1.24
N LYS A 76 8.35 16.22 -1.32
CA LYS A 76 7.15 15.46 -1.68
C LYS A 76 6.71 14.60 -0.51
N ILE A 77 5.46 14.18 -0.54
CA ILE A 77 4.95 13.16 0.36
C ILE A 77 4.92 11.84 -0.41
N SER A 78 5.55 10.83 0.15
CA SER A 78 5.60 9.48 -0.42
C SER A 78 4.81 8.52 0.47
N GLY A 79 4.23 7.47 -0.12
CA GLY A 79 3.42 6.50 0.60
C GLY A 79 3.68 5.09 0.10
N PHE A 80 4.00 4.17 1.00
CA PHE A 80 4.37 2.79 0.70
C PHE A 80 3.62 1.81 1.57
N VAL A 81 3.38 0.62 1.03
CA VAL A 81 2.90 -0.54 1.77
C VAL A 81 4.11 -1.42 2.04
N ARG A 82 4.38 -1.68 3.32
CA ARG A 82 5.48 -2.53 3.78
C ARG A 82 4.90 -3.81 4.37
N PHE A 83 5.18 -4.95 3.76
CA PHE A 83 4.72 -6.26 4.24
C PHE A 83 5.65 -6.83 5.30
N SER A 84 5.08 -7.39 6.36
CA SER A 84 5.82 -8.03 7.44
C SER A 84 6.50 -9.31 6.92
N HIS A 85 5.77 -10.08 6.11
CA HIS A 85 6.28 -11.25 5.41
C HIS A 85 5.42 -11.52 4.17
N LEU A 86 6.08 -11.78 3.04
CA LEU A 86 5.45 -12.33 1.84
C LEU A 86 6.07 -13.70 1.57
N PRO A 87 5.28 -14.80 1.60
CA PRO A 87 5.82 -16.15 1.49
C PRO A 87 6.27 -16.54 0.07
N ARG A 88 5.91 -15.74 -0.93
CA ARG A 88 6.20 -15.93 -2.36
C ARG A 88 5.96 -14.62 -3.08
N ASP A 89 6.21 -14.61 -4.39
CA ASP A 89 5.91 -13.45 -5.21
C ASP A 89 4.42 -13.30 -5.49
N PHE A 90 3.94 -12.07 -5.40
CA PHE A 90 2.60 -11.65 -5.75
C PHE A 90 2.67 -10.46 -6.69
N LEU A 91 1.67 -10.35 -7.55
CA LEU A 91 1.29 -9.08 -8.11
C LEU A 91 0.50 -8.34 -7.04
N VAL A 92 0.86 -7.09 -6.77
CA VAL A 92 0.27 -6.30 -5.69
C VAL A 92 -0.27 -5.03 -6.30
N GLU A 93 -1.52 -4.73 -6.03
CA GLU A 93 -2.14 -3.45 -6.34
C GLU A 93 -2.31 -2.65 -5.05
N THR A 94 -1.98 -1.36 -5.10
CA THR A 94 -2.13 -0.45 -3.97
C THR A 94 -2.83 0.81 -4.43
N TRP A 95 -3.89 1.19 -3.72
CA TRP A 95 -4.56 2.47 -3.85
C TRP A 95 -4.36 3.28 -2.57
N LEU A 96 -3.85 4.49 -2.71
CA LEU A 96 -3.62 5.44 -1.62
C LEU A 96 -4.46 6.69 -1.85
N GLU A 97 -5.04 7.22 -0.79
CA GLU A 97 -5.69 8.52 -0.77
C GLU A 97 -5.27 9.31 0.46
N LEU A 98 -4.52 10.39 0.26
CA LEU A 98 -4.17 11.34 1.32
C LEU A 98 -5.20 12.46 1.35
N ARG A 99 -5.72 12.75 2.54
CA ARG A 99 -6.68 13.82 2.81
C ARG A 99 -6.09 14.80 3.82
N ALA A 100 -6.12 16.08 3.48
CA ALA A 100 -5.74 17.18 4.36
C ALA A 100 -6.78 18.29 4.22
N GLY A 101 -7.53 18.57 5.29
CA GLY A 101 -8.68 19.46 5.22
C GLY A 101 -9.72 18.94 4.20
N GLU A 102 -10.06 19.78 3.23
CA GLU A 102 -10.99 19.44 2.13
C GLU A 102 -10.28 18.91 0.87
N THR A 103 -8.95 18.95 0.84
CA THR A 103 -8.15 18.53 -0.32
C THR A 103 -7.79 17.06 -0.23
N ARG A 104 -7.75 16.38 -1.38
CA ARG A 104 -7.36 14.98 -1.51
C ARG A 104 -6.40 14.75 -2.67
N TRP A 105 -5.48 13.80 -2.48
CA TRP A 105 -4.56 13.30 -3.51
C TRP A 105 -4.63 11.78 -3.54
N THR A 106 -4.71 11.20 -4.73
CA THR A 106 -4.83 9.75 -4.91
C THR A 106 -3.70 9.20 -5.76
N SER A 107 -3.33 7.96 -5.49
CA SER A 107 -2.40 7.20 -6.33
C SER A 107 -2.82 5.73 -6.38
N ASN A 108 -2.77 5.13 -7.56
CA ASN A 108 -2.97 3.71 -7.76
C ASN A 108 -1.75 3.14 -8.49
N MET A 109 -1.24 2.02 -8.00
CA MET A 109 -0.03 1.40 -8.55
C MET A 109 -0.16 -0.11 -8.48
N MET A 110 0.52 -0.76 -9.41
CA MET A 110 0.61 -2.21 -9.48
C MET A 110 2.07 -2.60 -9.69
N PHE A 111 2.54 -3.56 -8.90
CA PHE A 111 3.93 -4.01 -8.91
C PHE A 111 4.03 -5.51 -8.64
N GLU A 112 5.03 -6.16 -9.23
CA GLU A 112 5.42 -7.52 -8.85
C GLU A 112 6.36 -7.44 -7.66
N SER A 113 6.17 -8.30 -6.65
CA SER A 113 7.00 -8.19 -5.45
C SER A 113 8.47 -8.52 -5.69
N GLN A 114 8.78 -9.53 -6.51
CA GLN A 114 10.16 -9.95 -6.81
C GLN A 114 11.08 -10.05 -5.57
N GLY A 115 10.54 -10.54 -4.44
CA GLY A 115 11.25 -10.64 -3.16
C GLY A 115 11.48 -9.34 -2.37
N GLU A 116 11.07 -8.18 -2.89
CA GLU A 116 11.02 -6.95 -2.11
C GLU A 116 9.92 -7.04 -1.02
N LYS A 117 9.89 -6.09 -0.09
CA LYS A 117 8.89 -6.06 0.99
C LYS A 117 8.10 -4.77 1.04
N SER A 118 8.45 -3.79 0.23
CA SER A 118 7.90 -2.44 0.33
C SER A 118 7.76 -1.84 -1.05
N TRP A 119 6.57 -1.34 -1.34
CA TRP A 119 6.27 -0.72 -2.62
C TRP A 119 5.23 0.36 -2.44
N GLY A 120 5.24 1.33 -3.33
CA GLY A 120 4.49 2.53 -3.08
C GLY A 120 4.74 3.62 -4.09
N CYS A 121 4.20 4.78 -3.75
CA CYS A 121 4.23 5.97 -4.55
C CYS A 121 5.32 6.89 -4.02
N GLU A 122 6.37 7.09 -4.80
CA GLU A 122 7.41 8.06 -4.50
C GLU A 122 6.86 9.49 -4.41
N THR A 123 5.81 9.81 -5.18
CA THR A 123 5.17 11.14 -5.21
C THR A 123 3.65 11.00 -5.10
N LEU A 124 3.12 10.92 -3.89
CA LEU A 124 1.68 10.94 -3.64
C LEU A 124 1.12 12.37 -3.72
N ALA A 125 1.86 13.35 -3.19
CA ALA A 125 1.51 14.76 -3.24
C ALA A 125 2.75 15.66 -3.09
N GLU A 126 2.66 16.89 -3.55
CA GLU A 126 3.67 17.91 -3.24
C GLU A 126 3.50 18.37 -1.78
N ARG A 127 4.60 18.43 -1.01
CA ARG A 127 4.50 18.72 0.43
C ARG A 127 3.89 20.09 0.70
N ASN A 128 4.27 21.10 -0.09
CA ASN A 128 3.76 22.45 0.09
C ASN A 128 2.25 22.55 -0.11
N GLU A 129 1.69 21.78 -1.04
CA GLU A 129 0.24 21.73 -1.26
C GLU A 129 -0.47 21.14 -0.04
N VAL A 130 0.05 20.04 0.49
CA VAL A 130 -0.52 19.40 1.69
C VAL A 130 -0.39 20.32 2.91
N VAL A 131 0.76 20.95 3.14
CA VAL A 131 0.96 21.89 4.25
C VAL A 131 -0.06 23.02 4.23
N ASN A 132 -0.38 23.55 3.03
CA ASN A 132 -1.37 24.61 2.88
C ASN A 132 -2.82 24.13 3.11
N ALA A 133 -3.10 22.85 2.88
CA ALA A 133 -4.42 22.25 3.06
C ALA A 133 -4.65 21.66 4.46
N VAL A 134 -3.58 21.39 5.22
CA VAL A 134 -3.65 20.81 6.56
C VAL A 134 -4.45 21.74 7.49
N THR A 135 -5.49 21.18 8.09
CA THR A 135 -6.24 21.81 9.17
C THR A 135 -5.99 21.04 10.45
N LYS A 136 -5.87 21.75 11.59
CA LYS A 136 -5.63 21.15 12.92
C LYS A 136 -4.32 20.35 13.06
N ASP A 137 -3.37 20.50 12.14
CA ASP A 137 -2.11 19.74 12.10
C ASP A 137 -2.33 18.21 11.94
N GLU A 138 -3.37 17.81 11.20
CA GLU A 138 -3.77 16.42 11.00
C GLU A 138 -3.92 16.09 9.50
N VAL A 139 -3.55 14.87 9.13
CA VAL A 139 -3.87 14.27 7.83
C VAL A 139 -4.44 12.86 8.02
N ASN A 140 -5.27 12.40 7.09
CA ASN A 140 -5.72 11.01 7.03
C ASN A 140 -5.25 10.39 5.72
N VAL A 141 -4.72 9.17 5.77
CA VAL A 141 -4.38 8.41 4.58
C VAL A 141 -5.17 7.12 4.56
N LYS A 142 -6.03 6.98 3.56
CA LYS A 142 -6.68 5.71 3.25
C LYS A 142 -5.76 4.88 2.36
N CYS A 143 -5.60 3.61 2.68
CA CYS A 143 -4.85 2.65 1.90
C CYS A 143 -5.71 1.42 1.63
N VAL A 144 -5.70 0.96 0.39
CA VAL A 144 -6.26 -0.31 -0.02
C VAL A 144 -5.15 -1.10 -0.71
N VAL A 145 -4.99 -2.36 -0.33
CA VAL A 145 -3.97 -3.26 -0.86
C VAL A 145 -4.66 -4.52 -1.33
N GLU A 146 -4.36 -4.95 -2.55
CA GLU A 146 -4.86 -6.20 -3.14
C GLU A 146 -3.67 -7.05 -3.61
N LEU A 147 -3.66 -8.33 -3.25
CA LEU A 147 -2.65 -9.30 -3.69
C LEU A 147 -3.27 -10.30 -4.66
N PHE A 148 -2.55 -10.54 -5.75
CA PHE A 148 -2.90 -11.47 -6.82
C PHE A 148 -1.74 -12.47 -6.99
N GLY A 149 -2.02 -13.77 -6.98
CA GLY A 149 -1.01 -14.80 -7.26
C GLY A 149 -1.63 -16.18 -7.48
N GLU A 150 -0.88 -17.07 -8.15
CA GLU A 150 -1.16 -18.52 -8.20
C GLU A 150 -0.66 -19.19 -6.93
#